data_AF-A0A671KPQ7-F1
#
_entry.id   AF-A0A671KPQ7-F1
#
_cell.length_a   1.000
_cell.length_b   1.000
_cell.length_c   1.000
_cell.angle_alpha   90.00
_cell.angle_beta   90.00
_cell.angle_gamma   90.00
#
_symmetry.space_group_name_H-M   'P 1'
#
loop_
_entity.id
_entity.type
_entity.pdbx_description
1 polymer ?
#
loop_
_entity_poly.entity_id
_entity_poly.type
_entity_poly.pdbx_seq_one_letter_code
_entity_poly.pdbx_strand_id
1 'polypeptide(L)'
;MWVLMRYRGSYMTAVICVIIFCMLLVYQTPVDEVSEGMCACKDCVRQQTHNFWFNNSMISLFNHCSPGKIIPKPLQWSLFYMTFQGLQKNKKEGNYTVVVEKLFSLFPDKTQYSDASPKRCRSCAVIGNSGNLKGSHYGHRIDLHDFVIRINMGPTKGYENDVGSKTTHRFLYPESAMDVDNSTYLVLSPFKILDMEWLISAFTTKNITRTYKKVRPSVNANRHKVMILHPAFIKYVHETWLLKRAKYPSTGFLAIIFALHVCDQVSTFGFGADQYGNWYHYFEKTSHNIRTGAHSGSFEFDTMMQLYLENKIQVYRGR
;
A
#
# COMPACT_ATOMS: atom_id res chain seq x y z
N MET A 1 -1.71 -44.15 73.84
CA MET A 1 -2.51 -43.63 72.71
C MET A 1 -2.13 -42.17 72.38
N TRP A 2 -0.83 -41.85 72.19
CA TRP A 2 -0.36 -40.50 71.78
C TRP A 2 0.89 -40.54 70.86
N VAL A 3 1.39 -41.72 70.48
CA VAL A 3 2.63 -41.84 69.67
C VAL A 3 2.36 -42.20 68.20
N LEU A 4 1.17 -42.73 67.86
CA LEU A 4 0.80 -43.08 66.48
C LEU A 4 0.14 -41.94 65.67
N MET A 5 -0.23 -40.82 66.31
CA MET A 5 -0.79 -39.65 65.62
C MET A 5 0.27 -38.62 65.18
N ARG A 6 1.52 -38.73 65.64
CA ARG A 6 2.60 -37.81 65.25
C ARG A 6 3.28 -38.16 63.92
N TYR A 7 3.16 -39.40 63.45
CA TYR A 7 3.84 -39.87 62.23
C TYR A 7 3.02 -39.68 60.94
N ARG A 8 1.69 -39.57 61.02
CA ARG A 8 0.82 -39.32 59.84
C ARG A 8 0.76 -37.84 59.42
N GLY A 9 0.98 -36.91 60.35
CA GLY A 9 1.04 -35.48 60.06
C GLY A 9 2.29 -35.09 59.24
N SER A 10 3.45 -35.65 59.58
CA SER A 10 4.73 -35.30 58.95
C SER A 10 4.88 -35.81 57.52
N TYR A 11 4.25 -36.95 57.18
CA TYR A 11 4.27 -37.47 55.80
C TYR A 11 3.34 -36.68 54.87
N MET A 12 2.15 -36.28 55.35
CA MET A 12 1.25 -35.44 54.55
C MET A 12 1.82 -34.04 54.31
N THR A 13 2.45 -33.43 55.32
CA THR A 13 3.08 -32.11 55.13
C THR A 13 4.28 -32.17 54.20
N ALA A 14 5.10 -33.23 54.25
CA ALA A 14 6.21 -33.41 53.32
C ALA A 14 5.73 -33.57 51.86
N VAL A 15 4.67 -34.36 51.62
CA VAL A 15 4.12 -34.56 50.27
C VAL A 15 3.49 -33.27 49.73
N ILE A 16 2.76 -32.52 50.56
CA ILE A 16 2.19 -31.22 50.17
C ILE A 16 3.30 -30.21 49.87
N CYS A 17 4.37 -30.16 50.67
CA CYS A 17 5.51 -29.29 50.39
C CYS A 17 6.24 -29.67 49.11
N VAL A 18 6.42 -30.95 48.80
CA VAL A 18 7.04 -31.39 47.53
C VAL A 18 6.14 -31.06 46.33
N ILE A 19 4.81 -31.19 46.45
CA ILE A 19 3.88 -30.80 45.39
C ILE A 19 3.89 -29.29 45.19
N ILE A 20 3.87 -28.49 46.27
CA ILE A 20 3.95 -27.02 46.19
C ILE A 20 5.30 -26.58 45.63
N PHE A 21 6.41 -27.21 46.03
CA PHE A 21 7.74 -26.90 45.53
C PHE A 21 7.91 -27.30 44.06
N CYS A 22 7.37 -28.46 43.63
CA CYS A 22 7.30 -28.84 42.22
C CYS A 22 6.40 -27.88 41.42
N MET A 23 5.27 -27.43 41.97
CA MET A 23 4.41 -26.44 41.31
C MET A 23 5.10 -25.07 41.18
N LEU A 24 5.90 -24.67 42.18
CA LEU A 24 6.71 -23.45 42.14
C LEU A 24 7.90 -23.57 41.17
N LEU A 25 8.52 -24.75 41.06
CA LEU A 25 9.59 -25.01 40.08
C LEU A 25 9.05 -25.10 38.64
N VAL A 26 7.83 -25.61 38.42
CA VAL A 26 7.16 -25.58 37.12
C VAL A 26 6.76 -24.14 36.73
N TYR A 27 6.47 -23.28 37.72
CA TYR A 27 6.18 -21.86 37.51
C TYR A 27 7.41 -20.95 37.38
N GLN A 28 8.62 -21.49 37.52
CA GLN A 28 9.89 -20.75 37.36
C GLN A 28 10.61 -21.09 36.06
N THR A 29 9.89 -21.50 35.02
CA THR A 29 10.39 -21.24 33.68
C THR A 29 10.22 -19.73 33.44
N PRO A 30 11.29 -18.97 33.16
CA PRO A 30 11.10 -17.68 32.51
C PRO A 30 10.52 -18.04 31.15
N VAL A 31 9.20 -17.95 31.03
CA VAL A 31 8.62 -17.67 29.73
C VAL A 31 9.17 -16.29 29.42
N ASP A 32 10.27 -16.24 28.68
CA ASP A 32 10.59 -15.08 27.89
C ASP A 32 9.36 -14.86 26.99
N GLU A 33 8.38 -14.10 27.49
CA GLU A 33 7.39 -13.40 26.67
C GLU A 33 8.20 -12.35 25.88
N VAL A 34 9.02 -12.83 24.94
CA VAL A 34 9.28 -12.08 23.74
C VAL A 34 7.90 -11.97 23.12
N SER A 35 7.24 -10.83 23.36
CA SER A 35 6.16 -10.34 22.50
C SER A 35 6.63 -10.58 21.07
N GLU A 36 6.11 -11.63 20.41
CA GLU A 36 6.44 -11.91 19.02
C GLU A 36 5.96 -10.67 18.25
N GLY A 37 6.89 -9.78 17.94
CA GLY A 37 6.60 -8.55 17.22
C GLY A 37 5.82 -8.86 15.95
N MET A 38 4.88 -8.01 15.57
CA MET A 38 4.05 -8.24 14.38
C MET A 38 4.87 -8.34 13.08
N CYS A 39 6.12 -7.86 13.12
CA CYS A 39 7.14 -7.94 12.09
C CYS A 39 8.53 -7.86 12.74
N ALA A 40 9.61 -8.11 11.99
CA ALA A 40 10.99 -8.04 12.48
C ALA A 40 11.60 -6.63 12.40
N CYS A 41 10.84 -5.63 11.96
CA CYS A 41 11.32 -4.25 11.95
C CYS A 41 11.33 -3.66 13.36
N LYS A 42 12.15 -2.62 13.57
CA LYS A 42 12.15 -1.84 14.82
C LYS A 42 10.76 -1.29 15.15
N ASP A 43 10.09 -0.78 14.12
CA ASP A 43 8.73 -0.25 14.20
C ASP A 43 7.91 -0.90 13.07
N CYS A 44 6.72 -1.41 13.39
CA CYS A 44 5.84 -2.08 12.41
C CYS A 44 4.59 -1.22 12.15
N VAL A 45 4.24 -1.01 10.87
CA VAL A 45 3.00 -0.30 10.46
C VAL A 45 1.77 -0.84 11.19
N ARG A 46 1.66 -2.18 11.27
CA ARG A 46 0.52 -2.88 11.87
C ARG A 46 0.46 -2.83 13.40
N GLN A 47 1.51 -2.34 14.07
CA GLN A 47 1.51 -2.22 15.51
C GLN A 47 0.32 -1.40 15.99
N GLN A 48 -0.47 -1.90 16.94
CA GLN A 48 -1.65 -1.16 17.38
C GLN A 48 -1.24 0.15 18.06
N THR A 49 -1.95 1.22 17.74
CA THR A 49 -1.84 2.50 18.44
C THR A 49 -2.97 2.67 19.44
N HIS A 50 -2.75 3.50 20.47
CA HIS A 50 -3.83 3.94 21.37
C HIS A 50 -4.91 4.74 20.64
N ASN A 51 -4.59 5.34 19.49
CA ASN A 51 -5.59 5.99 18.63
C ASN A 51 -6.37 4.95 17.82
N PHE A 52 -7.70 4.97 17.95
CA PHE A 52 -8.62 4.14 17.17
C PHE A 52 -8.71 4.55 15.69
N TRP A 53 -8.29 5.76 15.33
CA TRP A 53 -8.39 6.26 13.95
C TRP A 53 -7.70 5.33 12.95
N PHE A 54 -6.42 5.00 13.15
CA PHE A 54 -5.71 4.10 12.26
C PHE A 54 -6.24 2.67 12.34
N ASN A 55 -6.47 2.14 13.55
CA ASN A 55 -6.93 0.76 13.73
C ASN A 55 -8.30 0.52 13.08
N ASN A 56 -9.22 1.48 13.14
CA ASN A 56 -10.53 1.41 12.50
C ASN A 56 -10.43 1.61 10.98
N SER A 57 -9.43 2.34 10.52
CA SER A 57 -9.21 2.59 9.10
C SER A 57 -8.51 1.43 8.40
N MET A 58 -7.59 0.75 9.09
CA MET A 58 -6.76 -0.31 8.55
C MET A 58 -7.50 -1.67 8.59
N ILE A 59 -8.01 -2.10 7.45
CA ILE A 59 -8.72 -3.39 7.34
C ILE A 59 -7.72 -4.51 7.02
N SER A 60 -7.65 -5.53 7.87
CA SER A 60 -6.72 -6.69 7.73
C SER A 60 -6.98 -7.56 6.48
N LEU A 61 -8.19 -7.49 5.92
CA LEU A 61 -8.73 -8.41 4.91
C LEU A 61 -8.95 -7.76 3.53
N PHE A 62 -7.94 -7.08 2.97
CA PHE A 62 -7.97 -6.72 1.55
C PHE A 62 -7.00 -7.57 0.76
N ASN A 63 -7.46 -8.16 -0.34
CA ASN A 63 -6.59 -8.57 -1.45
C ASN A 63 -6.35 -7.31 -2.29
N HIS A 64 -5.16 -6.70 -2.17
CA HIS A 64 -4.85 -5.40 -2.78
C HIS A 64 -4.74 -5.45 -4.31
N CYS A 65 -4.28 -6.59 -4.85
CA CYS A 65 -3.97 -6.78 -6.27
C CYS A 65 -4.36 -8.18 -6.79
N SER A 66 -5.42 -8.81 -6.26
CA SER A 66 -6.00 -10.00 -6.87
C SER A 66 -7.48 -9.75 -7.17
N PRO A 67 -7.90 -9.83 -8.44
CA PRO A 67 -9.31 -9.83 -8.78
C PRO A 67 -9.99 -11.21 -8.55
N GLY A 68 -9.25 -12.25 -8.15
CA GLY A 68 -9.73 -13.64 -8.10
C GLY A 68 -10.29 -14.11 -6.76
N LYS A 69 -10.16 -13.33 -5.67
CA LYS A 69 -10.69 -13.70 -4.35
C LYS A 69 -11.34 -12.51 -3.67
N ILE A 70 -12.56 -12.23 -4.11
CA ILE A 70 -13.76 -11.76 -3.40
C ILE A 70 -14.63 -11.12 -4.48
N ILE A 71 -15.47 -11.92 -5.12
CA ILE A 71 -16.69 -11.41 -5.76
C ILE A 71 -17.61 -11.06 -4.58
N PRO A 72 -17.93 -9.79 -4.31
CA PRO A 72 -18.95 -9.44 -3.32
C PRO A 72 -20.26 -10.11 -3.71
N LYS A 73 -21.10 -10.46 -2.73
CA LYS A 73 -22.45 -11.00 -3.01
C LYS A 73 -23.15 -10.13 -4.07
N PRO A 74 -23.97 -10.70 -4.99
CA PRO A 74 -24.50 -10.02 -6.18
C PRO A 74 -25.13 -8.63 -5.93
N LEU A 75 -25.76 -8.44 -4.77
CA LEU A 75 -26.40 -7.18 -4.36
C LEU A 75 -25.40 -6.07 -3.95
N GLN A 76 -24.21 -6.45 -3.47
CA GLN A 76 -23.13 -5.54 -3.08
C GLN A 76 -22.27 -5.14 -4.29
N TRP A 77 -22.25 -6.00 -5.31
CA TRP A 77 -21.56 -5.78 -6.58
C TRP A 77 -22.22 -4.72 -7.47
N SER A 78 -23.55 -4.64 -7.51
CA SER A 78 -24.28 -3.62 -8.29
C SER A 78 -24.07 -2.20 -7.72
N LEU A 79 -24.13 -2.03 -6.40
CA LEU A 79 -23.84 -0.75 -5.74
C LEU A 79 -22.37 -0.35 -5.87
N PHE A 80 -21.48 -1.33 -5.81
CA PHE A 80 -20.05 -1.16 -6.08
C PHE A 80 -19.79 -0.68 -7.52
N TYR A 81 -20.40 -1.33 -8.50
CA TYR A 81 -20.32 -1.00 -9.92
C TYR A 81 -20.85 0.41 -10.23
N MET A 82 -22.01 0.79 -9.67
CA MET A 82 -22.58 2.14 -9.83
C MET A 82 -21.66 3.24 -9.26
N THR A 83 -20.99 2.98 -8.13
CA THR A 83 -20.05 3.92 -7.52
C THR A 83 -18.76 4.03 -8.35
N PHE A 84 -18.24 2.92 -8.86
CA PHE A 84 -17.03 2.87 -9.68
C PHE A 84 -17.22 3.58 -11.04
N GLN A 85 -18.34 3.32 -11.73
CA GLN A 85 -18.69 4.03 -12.96
C GLN A 85 -18.88 5.55 -12.75
N GLY A 86 -19.20 5.97 -11.52
CA GLY A 86 -19.34 7.38 -11.13
C GLY A 86 -18.02 8.16 -11.02
N LEU A 87 -16.87 7.48 -10.84
CA LEU A 87 -15.57 8.15 -10.65
C LEU A 87 -15.19 8.99 -11.89
N GLN A 88 -15.40 8.44 -13.08
CA GLN A 88 -15.31 9.16 -14.36
C GLN A 88 -16.41 8.66 -15.31
N LYS A 89 -17.45 9.50 -15.55
CA LYS A 89 -18.52 9.21 -16.51
C LYS A 89 -17.93 8.96 -17.90
N ASN A 90 -18.24 7.82 -18.51
CA ASN A 90 -17.89 7.52 -19.90
C ASN A 90 -19.18 7.36 -20.73
N LYS A 91 -19.17 7.81 -21.99
CA LYS A 91 -20.36 7.79 -22.87
C LYS A 91 -20.70 6.40 -23.42
N LYS A 92 -19.74 5.47 -23.42
CA LYS A 92 -19.94 4.06 -23.72
C LYS A 92 -19.57 3.25 -22.49
N GLU A 93 -20.55 2.53 -21.94
CA GLU A 93 -20.33 1.61 -20.84
C GLU A 93 -19.79 0.29 -21.41
N GLY A 94 -18.51 -0.01 -21.14
CA GLY A 94 -17.95 -1.34 -21.39
C GLY A 94 -18.50 -2.35 -20.37
N ASN A 95 -18.59 -3.62 -20.75
CA ASN A 95 -19.00 -4.68 -19.83
C ASN A 95 -17.83 -5.08 -18.92
N TYR A 96 -17.89 -4.69 -17.64
CA TYR A 96 -16.80 -4.92 -16.68
C TYR A 96 -16.43 -6.40 -16.55
N THR A 97 -17.40 -7.30 -16.51
CA THR A 97 -17.15 -8.74 -16.36
C THR A 97 -16.29 -9.25 -17.52
N VAL A 98 -16.67 -8.90 -18.76
CA VAL A 98 -15.93 -9.27 -19.97
C VAL A 98 -14.52 -8.69 -19.98
N VAL A 99 -14.37 -7.42 -19.55
CA VAL A 99 -13.07 -6.75 -19.48
C VAL A 99 -12.17 -7.43 -18.45
N VAL A 100 -12.69 -7.76 -17.26
CA VAL A 100 -11.92 -8.43 -16.21
C VAL A 100 -11.52 -9.85 -16.61
N GLU A 101 -12.42 -10.64 -17.20
CA GLU A 101 -12.10 -11.97 -17.75
C GLU A 101 -10.96 -11.90 -18.77
N LYS A 102 -10.98 -10.89 -19.64
CA LYS A 102 -9.92 -10.67 -20.62
C LYS A 102 -8.61 -10.20 -20.00
N LEU A 103 -8.65 -9.40 -18.93
CA LEU A 103 -7.44 -9.05 -18.18
C LEU A 103 -6.78 -10.28 -17.58
N PHE A 104 -7.56 -11.19 -17.00
CA PHE A 104 -7.03 -12.41 -16.38
C PHE A 104 -6.39 -13.39 -17.37
N SER A 105 -6.92 -13.48 -18.58
CA SER A 105 -6.30 -14.31 -19.61
C SER A 105 -4.96 -13.74 -20.10
N LEU A 106 -4.75 -12.42 -19.97
CA LEU A 106 -3.51 -11.75 -20.40
C LEU A 106 -2.47 -11.61 -19.29
N PHE A 107 -2.91 -11.42 -18.05
CA PHE A 107 -2.06 -11.12 -16.90
C PHE A 107 -2.34 -12.14 -15.80
N PRO A 108 -1.47 -13.17 -15.65
CA PRO A 108 -1.73 -14.25 -14.71
C PRO A 108 -1.71 -13.74 -13.28
N ASP A 109 -2.74 -14.11 -12.52
CA ASP A 109 -2.81 -13.84 -11.08
C ASP A 109 -1.72 -14.64 -10.36
N LYS A 110 -0.95 -13.96 -9.53
CA LYS A 110 0.03 -14.59 -8.64
C LYS A 110 -0.29 -14.11 -7.24
N THR A 111 -0.32 -15.04 -6.29
CA THR A 111 -0.35 -14.71 -4.86
C THR A 111 0.88 -13.86 -4.55
N GLN A 112 0.66 -12.56 -4.40
CA GLN A 112 1.70 -11.58 -4.11
C GLN A 112 1.52 -11.09 -2.67
N TYR A 113 2.63 -10.86 -1.98
CA TYR A 113 2.69 -10.30 -0.63
C TYR A 113 2.10 -11.18 0.49
N SER A 114 2.00 -12.49 0.28
CA SER A 114 1.56 -13.47 1.29
C SER A 114 2.68 -13.93 2.24
N ASP A 115 3.82 -13.26 2.25
CA ASP A 115 5.03 -13.58 3.01
C ASP A 115 5.13 -12.83 4.36
N ALA A 116 4.07 -12.12 4.75
CA ALA A 116 4.03 -11.43 6.04
C ALA A 116 4.25 -12.42 7.19
N SER A 117 5.23 -12.14 8.04
CA SER A 117 5.53 -12.96 9.22
C SER A 117 6.26 -12.13 10.29
N PRO A 118 6.21 -12.53 11.57
CA PRO A 118 6.97 -11.91 12.65
C PRO A 118 8.48 -11.82 12.41
N LYS A 119 9.02 -12.69 11.55
CA LYS A 119 10.47 -12.78 11.24
C LYS A 119 10.87 -11.91 10.05
N ARG A 120 9.91 -11.29 9.36
CA ARG A 120 10.16 -10.49 8.17
C ARG A 120 10.12 -9.01 8.50
N CYS A 121 11.05 -8.24 7.95
CA CYS A 121 10.97 -6.79 7.88
C CYS A 121 11.02 -6.35 6.42
N ARG A 122 9.89 -5.89 5.87
CA ARG A 122 9.82 -5.28 4.53
C ARG A 122 9.72 -3.77 4.64
N SER A 123 10.75 -3.10 4.17
CA SER A 123 10.83 -1.64 4.04
C SER A 123 10.36 -1.18 2.65
N CYS A 124 9.59 -0.10 2.60
CA CYS A 124 9.08 0.47 1.36
C CYS A 124 9.30 1.97 1.30
N ALA A 125 9.85 2.45 0.19
CA ALA A 125 9.86 3.86 -0.16
C ALA A 125 8.73 4.13 -1.16
N VAL A 126 7.87 5.11 -0.88
CA VAL A 126 6.86 5.63 -1.82
C VAL A 126 7.32 7.00 -2.29
N ILE A 127 7.50 7.15 -3.60
CA ILE A 127 8.08 8.33 -4.23
C ILE A 127 7.00 9.04 -5.03
N GLY A 128 6.55 10.17 -4.51
CA GLY A 128 5.72 11.13 -5.22
C GLY A 128 6.53 11.93 -6.25
N ASN A 129 5.87 12.91 -6.86
CA ASN A 129 6.46 13.68 -7.97
C ASN A 129 6.80 15.13 -7.61
N SER A 130 6.69 15.52 -6.34
CA SER A 130 6.94 16.91 -5.92
C SER A 130 8.36 17.38 -6.26
N GLY A 131 8.43 18.66 -6.63
CA GLY A 131 9.67 19.41 -6.84
C GLY A 131 10.58 19.46 -5.63
N ASN A 132 10.05 19.18 -4.43
CA ASN A 132 10.84 19.13 -3.19
C ASN A 132 11.94 18.07 -3.18
N LEU A 133 11.91 17.14 -4.15
CA LEU A 133 12.99 16.18 -4.37
C LEU A 133 14.24 16.82 -4.98
N LYS A 134 14.14 17.95 -5.70
CA LYS A 134 15.30 18.56 -6.37
C LYS A 134 16.37 19.00 -5.35
N GLY A 135 17.59 18.50 -5.51
CA GLY A 135 18.71 18.76 -4.62
C GLY A 135 18.55 18.16 -3.21
N SER A 136 17.62 17.23 -3.02
CA SER A 136 17.42 16.56 -1.73
C SER A 136 18.51 15.51 -1.43
N HIS A 137 19.16 14.98 -2.47
CA HIS A 137 20.14 13.90 -2.38
C HIS A 137 19.59 12.63 -1.69
N TYR A 138 18.28 12.38 -1.77
CA TYR A 138 17.66 11.20 -1.15
C TYR A 138 17.90 9.89 -1.92
N GLY A 139 18.53 9.92 -3.09
CA GLY A 139 18.57 8.78 -4.00
C GLY A 139 19.14 7.50 -3.39
N HIS A 140 20.29 7.60 -2.71
CA HIS A 140 20.88 6.45 -2.02
C HIS A 140 19.94 5.90 -0.92
N ARG A 141 19.33 6.79 -0.12
CA ARG A 141 18.39 6.40 0.94
C ARG A 141 17.14 5.72 0.39
N ILE A 142 16.62 6.21 -0.73
CA ILE A 142 15.46 5.61 -1.41
C ILE A 142 15.82 4.18 -1.85
N ASP A 143 16.96 3.99 -2.51
CA ASP A 143 17.35 2.71 -3.10
C ASP A 143 17.67 1.61 -2.06
N LEU A 144 17.93 1.98 -0.80
CA LEU A 144 18.11 1.04 0.33
C LEU A 144 16.83 0.27 0.72
N HIS A 145 15.64 0.74 0.34
CA HIS A 145 14.39 0.07 0.71
C HIS A 145 14.17 -1.19 -0.13
N ASP A 146 13.52 -2.21 0.43
CA ASP A 146 13.20 -3.46 -0.28
C ASP A 146 12.36 -3.18 -1.52
N PHE A 147 11.27 -2.43 -1.34
CA PHE A 147 10.43 -1.93 -2.42
C PHE A 147 10.54 -0.42 -2.61
N VAL A 148 10.60 -0.01 -3.87
CA VAL A 148 10.59 1.39 -4.29
C VAL A 148 9.40 1.58 -5.22
N ILE A 149 8.37 2.22 -4.69
CA ILE A 149 7.07 2.43 -5.34
C ILE A 149 7.04 3.84 -5.92
N ARG A 150 6.98 3.95 -7.25
CA ARG A 150 6.91 5.22 -7.97
C ARG A 150 5.54 5.42 -8.58
N ILE A 151 5.19 6.66 -8.91
CA ILE A 151 3.89 6.99 -9.48
C ILE A 151 4.01 7.78 -10.78
N ASN A 152 3.07 7.56 -11.69
CA ASN A 152 2.89 8.32 -12.93
C ASN A 152 4.18 8.36 -13.77
N MET A 153 4.44 9.52 -14.41
CA MET A 153 5.55 9.73 -15.33
C MET A 153 6.85 10.20 -14.66
N GLY A 154 6.99 10.09 -13.33
CA GLY A 154 8.20 10.55 -12.63
C GLY A 154 9.46 9.79 -13.07
N PRO A 155 10.40 10.39 -13.80
CA PRO A 155 11.57 9.70 -14.33
C PRO A 155 12.66 9.54 -13.25
N THR A 156 13.44 8.47 -13.33
CA THR A 156 14.66 8.31 -12.53
C THR A 156 15.89 8.82 -13.27
N LYS A 157 15.95 8.59 -14.59
CA LYS A 157 17.10 8.94 -15.44
C LYS A 157 17.36 10.45 -15.42
N GLY A 158 18.56 10.83 -14.99
CA GLY A 158 19.00 12.22 -14.84
C GLY A 158 18.61 12.86 -13.50
N TYR A 159 17.97 12.11 -12.60
CA TYR A 159 17.54 12.55 -11.27
C TYR A 159 17.98 11.60 -10.16
N GLU A 160 18.83 10.61 -10.46
CA GLU A 160 19.15 9.48 -9.59
C GLU A 160 19.70 9.90 -8.23
N ASN A 161 20.49 10.99 -8.19
CA ASN A 161 21.01 11.54 -6.93
C ASN A 161 19.89 11.93 -5.96
N ASP A 162 18.78 12.44 -6.48
CA ASP A 162 17.66 12.95 -5.69
C ASP A 162 16.59 11.89 -5.47
N VAL A 163 16.25 11.14 -6.52
CA VAL A 163 15.08 10.25 -6.50
C VAL A 163 15.44 8.77 -6.50
N GLY A 164 16.71 8.41 -6.63
CA GLY A 164 17.18 7.04 -6.71
C GLY A 164 16.98 6.43 -8.10
N SER A 165 17.56 5.26 -8.30
CA SER A 165 17.53 4.51 -9.56
C SER A 165 16.60 3.30 -9.50
N LYS A 166 16.38 2.73 -8.32
CA LYS A 166 15.58 1.52 -8.11
C LYS A 166 14.10 1.81 -8.34
N THR A 167 13.41 0.89 -8.99
CA THR A 167 11.94 0.87 -9.06
C THR A 167 11.51 -0.59 -8.95
N THR A 168 10.60 -0.89 -8.03
CA THR A 168 10.00 -2.24 -7.95
C THR A 168 8.56 -2.24 -8.41
N HIS A 169 7.84 -1.14 -8.15
CA HIS A 169 6.45 -0.97 -8.58
C HIS A 169 6.27 0.44 -9.14
N ARG A 170 5.50 0.55 -10.23
CA ARG A 170 5.08 1.84 -10.76
C ARG A 170 3.57 1.89 -10.92
N PHE A 171 2.93 2.73 -10.13
CA PHE A 171 1.50 3.00 -10.23
C PHE A 171 1.26 4.00 -11.35
N LEU A 172 0.36 3.66 -12.27
CA LEU A 172 0.02 4.52 -13.40
C LEU A 172 -1.40 4.29 -13.88
N TYR A 173 -1.87 5.19 -14.73
CA TYR A 173 -3.13 5.09 -15.45
C TYR A 173 -2.90 5.62 -16.88
N PRO A 174 -3.78 5.37 -17.86
CA PRO A 174 -3.49 5.61 -19.29
C PRO A 174 -2.95 7.01 -19.60
N GLU A 175 -3.47 8.02 -18.91
CA GLU A 175 -3.15 9.43 -19.06
C GLU A 175 -1.82 9.86 -18.43
N SER A 176 -1.19 9.00 -17.63
CA SER A 176 0.11 9.22 -16.99
C SER A 176 1.06 8.03 -17.17
N ALA A 177 0.79 7.18 -18.17
CA ALA A 177 1.54 5.97 -18.43
C ALA A 177 2.90 6.24 -19.07
N MET A 178 3.91 5.48 -18.64
CA MET A 178 5.24 5.44 -19.23
C MET A 178 5.74 4.00 -19.32
N ASP A 179 6.78 3.78 -20.12
CA ASP A 179 7.44 2.47 -20.19
C ASP A 179 8.11 2.16 -18.85
N VAL A 180 8.11 0.88 -18.48
CA VAL A 180 8.79 0.37 -17.29
C VAL A 180 9.80 -0.69 -17.70
N ASP A 181 10.86 -0.82 -16.92
CA ASP A 181 11.85 -1.87 -17.14
C ASP A 181 11.26 -3.26 -16.85
N ASN A 182 11.96 -4.30 -17.32
CA ASN A 182 11.49 -5.69 -17.22
C ASN A 182 11.44 -6.23 -15.78
N SER A 183 12.09 -5.55 -14.82
CA SER A 183 12.12 -5.91 -13.41
C SER A 183 11.01 -5.25 -12.59
N THR A 184 10.47 -4.13 -13.06
CA THR A 184 9.41 -3.35 -12.43
C THR A 184 8.02 -3.94 -12.67
N TYR A 185 7.20 -3.96 -11.61
CA TYR A 185 5.76 -4.21 -11.72
C TYR A 185 5.03 -2.95 -12.20
N LEU A 186 4.31 -3.06 -13.31
CA LEU A 186 3.34 -2.05 -13.73
C LEU A 186 2.06 -2.27 -12.92
N VAL A 187 1.63 -1.27 -12.14
CA VAL A 187 0.41 -1.33 -11.35
C VAL A 187 -0.61 -0.36 -11.94
N LEU A 188 -1.63 -0.88 -12.62
CA LEU A 188 -2.72 -0.07 -13.15
C LEU A 188 -3.59 0.44 -12.01
N SER A 189 -3.84 1.75 -11.96
CA SER A 189 -4.87 2.37 -11.12
C SER A 189 -6.10 2.68 -11.99
N PRO A 190 -7.09 1.76 -12.08
CA PRO A 190 -8.24 1.96 -12.97
C PRO A 190 -9.26 2.90 -12.32
N PHE A 191 -9.52 4.05 -12.93
CA PHE A 191 -10.55 5.00 -12.51
C PHE A 191 -11.83 4.89 -13.35
N LYS A 192 -11.77 4.13 -14.45
CA LYS A 192 -12.87 3.81 -15.36
C LYS A 192 -12.60 2.49 -16.08
N ILE A 193 -13.65 1.84 -16.57
CA ILE A 193 -13.54 0.59 -17.36
C ILE A 193 -12.60 0.77 -18.57
N LEU A 194 -12.64 1.95 -19.19
CA LEU A 194 -11.77 2.29 -20.31
C LEU A 194 -10.27 2.21 -19.97
N ASP A 195 -9.88 2.36 -18.70
CA ASP A 195 -8.46 2.23 -18.30
C ASP A 195 -8.01 0.77 -18.35
N MET A 196 -8.90 -0.15 -18.00
CA MET A 196 -8.67 -1.60 -18.12
C MET A 196 -8.69 -2.05 -19.59
N GLU A 197 -9.63 -1.53 -20.38
CA GLU A 197 -9.66 -1.75 -21.83
C GLU A 197 -8.40 -1.20 -22.51
N TRP A 198 -7.92 -0.03 -22.08
CA TRP A 198 -6.65 0.54 -22.54
C TRP A 198 -5.48 -0.40 -22.25
N LEU A 199 -5.40 -0.97 -21.04
CA LEU A 199 -4.33 -1.91 -20.69
C LEU A 199 -4.36 -3.14 -21.61
N ILE A 200 -5.54 -3.72 -21.83
CA ILE A 200 -5.72 -4.82 -22.80
C ILE A 200 -5.21 -4.40 -24.17
N SER A 201 -5.65 -3.23 -24.67
CA SER A 201 -5.29 -2.72 -25.98
C SER A 201 -3.78 -2.46 -26.09
N ALA A 202 -3.16 -1.88 -25.06
CA ALA A 202 -1.74 -1.53 -25.04
C ALA A 202 -0.82 -2.73 -25.19
N PHE A 203 -1.25 -3.91 -24.73
CA PHE A 203 -0.54 -5.18 -24.88
C PHE A 203 -1.01 -6.02 -26.08
N THR A 204 -2.05 -5.62 -26.79
CA THR A 204 -2.60 -6.40 -27.90
C THR A 204 -2.72 -5.55 -29.15
N THR A 205 -3.86 -4.89 -29.33
CA THR A 205 -4.27 -4.27 -30.59
C THR A 205 -3.65 -2.90 -30.82
N LYS A 206 -3.35 -2.15 -29.76
CA LYS A 206 -2.82 -0.78 -29.76
C LYS A 206 -3.77 0.27 -30.36
N ASN A 207 -5.08 0.02 -30.27
CA ASN A 207 -6.13 0.83 -30.90
C ASN A 207 -6.57 2.00 -30.03
N ILE A 208 -6.48 1.87 -28.70
CA ILE A 208 -6.92 2.91 -27.77
C ILE A 208 -5.82 3.97 -27.63
N THR A 209 -5.96 5.05 -28.41
CA THR A 209 -5.04 6.20 -28.46
C THR A 209 -5.56 7.44 -27.73
N ARG A 210 -6.82 7.40 -27.27
CA ARG A 210 -7.48 8.54 -26.62
C ARG A 210 -8.50 8.09 -25.58
N THR A 211 -8.49 8.74 -24.42
CA THR A 211 -9.56 8.72 -23.42
C THR A 211 -10.27 10.08 -23.44
N TYR A 212 -10.29 10.84 -22.35
CA TYR A 212 -10.63 12.28 -22.38
C TYR A 212 -9.47 13.12 -22.95
N LYS A 213 -8.25 12.59 -22.97
CA LYS A 213 -7.07 13.18 -23.62
C LYS A 213 -6.30 12.11 -24.42
N LYS A 214 -5.29 12.51 -25.19
CA LYS A 214 -4.42 11.57 -25.91
C LYS A 214 -3.66 10.69 -24.91
N VAL A 215 -3.62 9.39 -25.17
CA VAL A 215 -2.89 8.39 -24.36
C VAL A 215 -1.95 7.58 -25.25
N ARG A 216 -0.97 6.91 -24.64
CA ARG A 216 -0.02 6.08 -25.40
C ARG A 216 -0.75 4.82 -25.90
N PRO A 217 -0.66 4.46 -27.19
CA PRO A 217 -1.31 3.24 -27.71
C PRO A 217 -0.67 1.94 -27.22
N SER A 218 0.52 2.00 -26.63
CA SER A 218 1.28 0.85 -26.13
C SER A 218 2.12 1.23 -24.92
N VAL A 219 2.48 0.24 -24.12
CA VAL A 219 3.44 0.35 -23.02
C VAL A 219 4.44 -0.80 -23.09
N ASN A 220 5.73 -0.50 -22.95
CA ASN A 220 6.74 -1.52 -22.74
C ASN A 220 6.77 -1.89 -21.25
N ALA A 221 6.43 -3.14 -20.95
CA ALA A 221 6.36 -3.70 -19.61
C ALA A 221 6.36 -5.23 -19.68
N ASN A 222 6.87 -5.89 -18.65
CA ASN A 222 6.80 -7.34 -18.55
C ASN A 222 5.36 -7.80 -18.27
N ARG A 223 4.75 -8.57 -19.19
CA ARG A 223 3.38 -9.09 -19.02
C ARG A 223 3.17 -9.88 -17.73
N HIS A 224 4.20 -10.56 -17.24
CA HIS A 224 4.14 -11.34 -15.99
C HIS A 224 4.32 -10.48 -14.73
N LYS A 225 4.54 -9.19 -14.90
CA LYS A 225 4.65 -8.19 -13.83
C LYS A 225 3.67 -7.04 -14.05
N VAL A 226 2.49 -7.35 -14.56
CA VAL A 226 1.37 -6.41 -14.61
C VAL A 226 0.40 -6.74 -13.48
N MET A 227 0.07 -5.74 -12.68
CA MET A 227 -0.93 -5.79 -11.62
C MET A 227 -2.04 -4.79 -11.93
N ILE A 228 -3.26 -5.13 -11.52
CA ILE A 228 -4.41 -4.22 -11.61
C ILE A 228 -4.89 -3.96 -10.19
N LEU A 229 -4.86 -2.70 -9.76
CA LEU A 229 -5.36 -2.30 -8.45
C LEU A 229 -6.86 -2.59 -8.38
N HIS A 230 -7.28 -3.33 -7.36
CA HIS A 230 -8.68 -3.74 -7.27
C HIS A 230 -9.58 -2.51 -7.10
N PRO A 231 -10.63 -2.33 -7.93
CA PRO A 231 -11.55 -1.21 -7.80
C PRO A 231 -12.16 -1.05 -6.38
N ALA A 232 -12.42 -2.15 -5.67
CA ALA A 232 -12.88 -2.11 -4.28
C ALA A 232 -11.84 -1.54 -3.30
N PHE A 233 -10.54 -1.69 -3.59
CA PHE A 233 -9.49 -1.05 -2.81
C PHE A 233 -9.51 0.47 -3.00
N ILE A 234 -9.71 0.96 -4.23
CA ILE A 234 -9.85 2.40 -4.49
C ILE A 234 -11.07 2.96 -3.73
N LYS A 235 -12.19 2.24 -3.74
CA LYS A 235 -13.38 2.61 -2.95
C LYS A 235 -13.09 2.64 -1.45
N TYR A 236 -12.44 1.61 -0.92
CA TYR A 236 -12.01 1.56 0.47
C TYR A 236 -11.14 2.77 0.85
N VAL A 237 -10.14 3.11 0.03
CA VAL A 237 -9.32 4.30 0.25
C VAL A 237 -10.16 5.57 0.25
N HIS A 238 -11.08 5.71 -0.71
CA HIS A 238 -11.94 6.89 -0.80
C HIS A 238 -12.88 7.04 0.40
N GLU A 239 -13.53 5.96 0.82
CA GLU A 239 -14.56 6.02 1.86
C GLU A 239 -13.97 6.05 3.26
N THR A 240 -12.96 5.22 3.52
CA THR A 240 -12.42 5.04 4.87
C THR A 240 -11.35 6.06 5.18
N TRP A 241 -10.37 6.22 4.29
CA TRP A 241 -9.25 7.13 4.54
C TRP A 241 -9.55 8.57 4.16
N LEU A 242 -10.31 8.77 3.06
CA LEU A 242 -10.65 10.10 2.58
C LEU A 242 -12.04 10.59 2.98
N LEU A 243 -12.83 9.79 3.70
CA LEU A 243 -14.19 10.15 4.14
C LEU A 243 -15.09 10.65 2.99
N LYS A 244 -14.91 10.07 1.80
CA LYS A 244 -15.57 10.47 0.54
C LYS A 244 -15.31 11.92 0.12
N ARG A 245 -14.29 12.58 0.67
CA ARG A 245 -13.89 13.93 0.22
C ARG A 245 -13.25 13.85 -1.16
N ALA A 246 -13.46 14.91 -1.94
CA ALA A 246 -13.13 14.98 -3.37
C ALA A 246 -13.78 13.85 -4.21
N LYS A 247 -13.47 13.81 -5.50
CA LYS A 247 -14.13 12.89 -6.43
C LYS A 247 -13.61 11.45 -6.33
N TYR A 248 -12.30 11.28 -6.14
CA TYR A 248 -11.61 10.00 -5.94
C TYR A 248 -10.18 10.26 -5.41
N PRO A 249 -9.51 9.25 -4.80
CA PRO A 249 -8.14 9.37 -4.31
C PRO A 249 -7.12 9.58 -5.44
N SER A 250 -6.05 10.34 -5.18
CA SER A 250 -4.91 10.45 -6.10
C SER A 250 -4.11 9.15 -6.19
N THR A 251 -3.38 8.96 -7.30
CA THR A 251 -2.45 7.83 -7.46
C THR A 251 -1.38 7.79 -6.36
N GLY A 252 -0.94 8.96 -5.89
CA GLY A 252 0.04 9.05 -4.81
C GLY A 252 -0.52 8.54 -3.49
N PHE A 253 -1.73 8.95 -3.14
CA PHE A 253 -2.38 8.49 -1.92
C PHE A 253 -2.74 7.00 -1.98
N LEU A 254 -3.21 6.51 -3.14
CA LEU A 254 -3.42 5.07 -3.37
C LEU A 254 -2.14 4.26 -3.14
N ALA A 255 -0.99 4.75 -3.62
CA ALA A 255 0.31 4.09 -3.43
C ALA A 255 0.76 4.08 -1.97
N ILE A 256 0.49 5.15 -1.20
CA ILE A 256 0.76 5.19 0.24
C ILE A 256 -0.07 4.13 0.96
N ILE A 257 -1.40 4.13 0.78
CA ILE A 257 -2.25 3.15 1.47
C ILE A 257 -1.91 1.73 1.04
N PHE A 258 -1.63 1.50 -0.25
CA PHE A 258 -1.15 0.20 -0.73
C PHE A 258 0.12 -0.25 0.02
N ALA A 259 1.10 0.65 0.18
CA ALA A 259 2.33 0.36 0.91
C ALA A 259 2.05 -0.03 2.37
N LEU A 260 1.12 0.64 3.06
CA LEU A 260 0.75 0.28 4.43
C LEU A 260 0.26 -1.16 4.59
N HIS A 261 -0.37 -1.73 3.55
CA HIS A 261 -0.88 -3.09 3.62
C HIS A 261 0.15 -4.17 3.30
N VAL A 262 1.10 -3.86 2.42
CA VAL A 262 2.06 -4.84 1.90
C VAL A 262 3.44 -4.75 2.55
N CYS A 263 3.73 -3.66 3.26
CA CYS A 263 5.02 -3.35 3.88
C CYS A 263 4.93 -3.28 5.41
N ASP A 264 6.07 -3.49 6.06
CA ASP A 264 6.19 -3.40 7.51
C ASP A 264 6.69 -2.03 7.96
N GLN A 265 7.47 -1.34 7.10
CA GLN A 265 7.88 0.05 7.26
C GLN A 265 7.66 0.82 5.96
N VAL A 266 7.18 2.06 6.08
CA VAL A 266 6.89 2.91 4.93
C VAL A 266 7.53 4.28 5.12
N SER A 267 8.32 4.69 4.13
CA SER A 267 8.91 6.03 4.01
C SER A 267 8.32 6.72 2.79
N THR A 268 7.91 7.98 2.92
CA THR A 268 7.40 8.78 1.79
C THR A 268 8.37 9.89 1.43
N PHE A 269 8.54 10.11 0.13
CA PHE A 269 9.42 11.12 -0.46
C PHE A 269 8.66 11.82 -1.59
N GLY A 270 8.86 13.12 -1.81
CA GLY A 270 8.23 13.78 -2.98
C GLY A 270 6.74 14.04 -2.86
N PHE A 271 6.23 14.19 -1.64
CA PHE A 271 4.83 14.54 -1.36
C PHE A 271 4.73 15.95 -0.77
N GLY A 272 3.63 16.66 -1.09
CA GLY A 272 3.42 18.04 -0.65
C GLY A 272 4.14 19.07 -1.51
N ALA A 273 4.13 20.32 -1.05
CA ALA A 273 4.85 21.43 -1.65
C ALA A 273 6.37 21.38 -1.34
N ASP A 274 7.13 22.24 -2.00
CA ASP A 274 8.51 22.58 -1.59
C ASP A 274 8.54 23.47 -0.33
N GLN A 275 9.72 23.81 0.18
CA GLN A 275 9.87 24.65 1.39
C GLN A 275 9.31 26.06 1.23
N TYR A 276 9.01 26.50 0.00
CA TYR A 276 8.44 27.80 -0.34
C TYR A 276 6.93 27.73 -0.64
N GLY A 277 6.32 26.54 -0.53
CA GLY A 277 4.90 26.34 -0.81
C GLY A 277 4.57 26.16 -2.30
N ASN A 278 5.57 25.98 -3.16
CA ASN A 278 5.36 25.77 -4.60
C ASN A 278 4.98 24.32 -4.90
N TRP A 279 4.09 24.17 -5.89
CA TRP A 279 3.63 22.87 -6.39
C TRP A 279 4.07 22.72 -7.84
N TYR A 280 5.09 21.89 -8.07
CA TYR A 280 5.58 21.55 -9.40
C TYR A 280 6.19 20.15 -9.37
N HIS A 281 6.44 19.56 -10.54
CA HIS A 281 7.11 18.27 -10.60
C HIS A 281 8.64 18.40 -10.65
N TYR A 282 9.38 17.49 -10.01
CA TYR A 282 10.84 17.51 -10.01
C TYR A 282 11.48 17.36 -11.40
N PHE A 283 10.72 16.90 -12.40
CA PHE A 283 11.19 16.66 -13.76
C PHE A 283 10.67 17.68 -14.79
N GLU A 284 9.88 18.65 -14.34
CA GLU A 284 9.41 19.73 -15.20
C GLU A 284 10.42 20.88 -15.22
N LYS A 285 10.61 21.46 -16.41
CA LYS A 285 11.53 22.58 -16.66
C LYS A 285 10.97 23.91 -16.13
N THR A 286 9.64 24.06 -16.11
CA THR A 286 8.95 25.27 -15.64
C THR A 286 8.09 24.93 -14.43
N SER A 287 8.26 25.71 -13.35
CA SER A 287 7.36 25.66 -12.20
C SER A 287 6.04 26.31 -12.61
N HIS A 288 5.09 25.50 -13.05
CA HIS A 288 3.70 25.93 -13.10
C HIS A 288 3.06 25.46 -11.80
N ASN A 289 2.42 26.36 -11.05
CA ASN A 289 1.67 26.00 -9.86
C ASN A 289 0.59 24.97 -10.22
N ILE A 290 0.90 23.69 -9.99
CA ILE A 290 0.02 22.57 -10.29
C ILE A 290 -1.13 22.64 -9.29
N ARG A 291 -2.35 22.91 -9.78
CA ARG A 291 -3.56 22.79 -8.96
C ARG A 291 -3.85 21.30 -8.72
N THR A 292 -4.32 20.96 -7.52
CA THR A 292 -4.67 19.57 -7.13
C THR A 292 -5.86 18.97 -7.91
N GLY A 293 -6.42 19.73 -8.87
CA GLY A 293 -7.41 19.23 -9.83
C GLY A 293 -8.66 18.66 -9.15
N ALA A 294 -9.01 17.43 -9.51
CA ALA A 294 -10.18 16.71 -9.00
C ALA A 294 -10.01 16.10 -7.59
N HIS A 295 -8.84 16.29 -6.97
CA HIS A 295 -8.47 15.72 -5.67
C HIS A 295 -8.41 16.81 -4.59
N SER A 296 -8.74 16.44 -3.36
CA SER A 296 -8.49 17.29 -2.19
C SER A 296 -7.06 17.04 -1.72
N GLY A 297 -6.10 17.60 -2.46
CA GLY A 297 -4.68 17.39 -2.15
C GLY A 297 -4.29 17.85 -0.75
N SER A 298 -4.98 18.85 -0.19
CA SER A 298 -4.84 19.24 1.21
C SER A 298 -5.29 18.13 2.15
N PHE A 299 -6.48 17.56 1.97
CA PHE A 299 -6.99 16.50 2.85
C PHE A 299 -6.17 15.20 2.74
N GLU A 300 -5.72 14.83 1.54
CA GLU A 300 -4.81 13.70 1.37
C GLU A 300 -3.47 13.94 2.09
N PHE A 301 -2.92 15.15 2.00
CA PHE A 301 -1.70 15.54 2.70
C PHE A 301 -1.90 15.55 4.22
N ASP A 302 -3.00 16.10 4.72
CA ASP A 302 -3.36 16.09 6.14
C ASP A 302 -3.47 14.66 6.67
N THR A 303 -4.10 13.77 5.90
CA THR A 303 -4.22 12.35 6.24
C THR A 303 -2.86 11.65 6.27
N MET A 304 -1.98 11.95 5.31
CA MET A 304 -0.59 11.48 5.32
C MET A 304 0.17 12.00 6.55
N MET A 305 -0.02 13.27 6.92
CA MET A 305 0.61 13.83 8.12
C MET A 305 0.06 13.20 9.40
N GLN A 306 -1.23 12.85 9.46
CA GLN A 306 -1.79 12.08 10.57
C GLN A 306 -1.12 10.71 10.70
N LEU A 307 -0.90 9.99 9.59
CA LEU A 307 -0.14 8.74 9.58
C LEU A 307 1.29 8.92 10.14
N TYR A 308 1.95 10.02 9.80
CA TYR A 308 3.26 10.36 10.34
C TYR A 308 3.22 10.61 11.85
N LEU A 309 2.25 11.40 12.33
CA LEU A 309 2.07 11.68 13.76
C LEU A 309 1.76 10.41 14.58
N GLU A 310 1.15 9.40 13.95
CA GLU A 310 0.89 8.09 14.55
C GLU A 310 2.03 7.08 14.36
N ASN A 311 3.21 7.54 13.91
CA ASN A 311 4.40 6.73 13.64
C ASN A 311 4.14 5.56 12.67
N LYS A 312 3.19 5.73 11.74
CA LYS A 312 2.86 4.72 10.71
C LYS A 312 3.71 4.83 9.47
N ILE A 313 4.19 6.03 9.19
CA ILE A 313 5.08 6.31 8.07
C ILE A 313 6.16 7.30 8.51
N GLN A 314 7.27 7.29 7.80
CA GLN A 314 8.26 8.36 7.84
C GLN A 314 8.03 9.31 6.66
N VAL A 315 8.11 10.62 6.87
CA VAL A 315 7.90 11.64 5.82
C VAL A 315 9.17 12.44 5.60
N TYR A 316 9.71 12.37 4.39
CA TYR A 316 10.88 13.15 3.97
C TYR A 316 10.42 14.35 3.14
N ARG A 317 10.47 15.53 3.77
CA ARG A 317 9.91 16.78 3.21
C ARG A 317 10.75 17.42 2.10
N GLY A 318 11.99 16.99 1.89
CA GLY A 318 12.84 17.53 0.83
C GLY A 318 13.19 19.01 1.07
N ARG A 319 13.27 19.77 -0.03
CA ARG A 319 13.59 21.20 -0.08
C ARG A 319 12.47 22.01 -0.72
#